data_AF-A0A425VY61-F1
#
_entry.id   AF-A0A425VY61-F1
#
_cell.length_a   1.000
_cell.length_b   1.000
_cell.length_c   1.000
_cell.angle_alpha   90.00
_cell.angle_beta   90.00
_cell.angle_gamma   90.00
#
_symmetry.space_group_name_H-M   'P 1'
#
loop_
_entity.id
_entity.type
_entity.pdbx_description
1 polymer ?
#
loop_
_entity_poly.entity_id
_entity_poly.type
_entity_poly.pdbx_seq_one_letter_code
_entity_poly.pdbx_strand_id
1 'polypeptide(L)' 'MASLMSCLVAAGFLWLMIKLIGFGLRVLGWLLYGFLVVGLVLLGLLTLPVLLVLGVGLIWGILRGIGLVH' A
#
# COMPACT_ATOMS: atom_id res chain seq x y z
N MET A 1 43.28 10.81 27.05
CA MET A 1 42.01 11.39 27.55
C MET A 1 41.13 11.95 26.43
N ALA A 2 41.64 12.82 25.54
CA ALA A 2 40.87 13.36 24.41
C ALA A 2 40.32 12.29 23.44
N SER A 3 41.08 11.23 23.14
CA SER A 3 40.67 10.16 22.22
C SER A 3 39.55 9.25 22.75
N LEU A 4 39.41 9.14 24.08
CA LEU A 4 38.35 8.35 24.71
C LEU A 4 37.04 9.15 24.80
N MET A 5 37.12 10.47 25.05
CA MET A 5 35.96 11.37 25.00
C MET A 5 35.36 11.44 23.59
N SER A 6 36.18 11.50 22.53
CA SER A 6 35.68 11.51 21.15
C SER A 6 34.99 10.21 20.74
N CYS A 7 35.47 9.05 21.23
CA CYS A 7 34.84 7.75 20.97
C CYS A 7 33.46 7.62 21.63
N LEU A 8 33.30 8.10 22.86
CA LEU A 8 32.00 8.09 23.55
C LEU A 8 30.97 9.00 22.87
N VAL A 9 31.40 10.18 22.41
CA VAL A 9 30.54 11.09 21.65
C VAL A 9 30.15 10.48 20.31
N ALA A 10 31.09 9.87 19.58
CA ALA A 10 30.81 9.19 18.32
C ALA A 10 29.83 8.01 18.50
N ALA A 11 29.99 7.21 19.55
CA ALA A 11 29.07 6.12 19.88
C ALA A 11 27.65 6.62 20.22
N GLY A 12 27.55 7.75 20.93
CA GLY A 12 26.27 8.40 21.23
C GLY A 12 25.55 8.90 19.97
N PHE A 13 26.28 9.53 19.04
CA PHE A 13 25.73 9.94 17.74
C PHE A 13 25.29 8.76 16.89
N LEU A 14 26.09 7.69 16.85
CA LEU A 14 25.76 6.48 16.11
C LEU A 14 24.47 5.83 16.63
N TRP A 15 24.32 5.75 17.96
CA TRP A 15 23.09 5.25 18.60
C TRP A 15 21.86 6.10 18.25
N LEU A 16 22.02 7.42 18.21
CA LEU A 16 20.96 8.36 17.87
C LEU A 16 20.55 8.23 16.40
N MET A 17 21.52 8.06 15.48
CA MET A 17 21.25 7.80 14.06
C MET A 17 20.48 6.49 13.85
N ILE A 18 20.86 5.40 14.54
CA ILE A 18 20.16 4.11 14.43
C ILE A 18 18.69 4.25 14.88
N LYS A 19 18.44 4.95 15.98
CA LYS A 19 17.06 5.22 16.43
C LYS A 19 16.27 6.05 15.42
N LEU A 20 16.90 7.06 14.80
CA LEU A 20 16.26 7.90 13.80
C LEU A 20 15.89 7.12 12.53
N ILE A 21 16.79 6.26 12.07
CA ILE A 21 16.55 5.36 10.92
C ILE A 21 15.41 4.40 11.23
N GLY A 22 15.41 3.79 12.43
CA GLY A 22 14.33 2.90 12.86
C GLY A 22 12.96 3.61 12.95
N PHE A 23 12.95 4.86 13.41
CA PHE A 23 11.74 5.69 13.42
C PHE A 23 11.27 6.02 12.00
N GLY A 24 12.18 6.41 11.12
CA GLY A 24 11.88 6.70 9.71
C GLY A 24 11.29 5.50 8.97
N LEU A 25 11.87 4.31 9.15
CA LEU A 25 11.34 3.06 8.58
C LEU A 25 9.95 2.70 9.12
N ARG A 26 9.71 2.92 10.42
CA ARG A 26 8.39 2.70 11.01
C ARG A 26 7.35 3.62 10.37
N VAL A 27 7.64 4.92 10.26
CA VAL A 27 6.74 5.90 9.63
C VAL A 27 6.50 5.57 8.14
N LEU A 28 7.55 5.20 7.41
CA LEU A 28 7.44 4.77 6.02
C LEU A 28 6.56 3.54 5.86
N GLY A 29 6.68 2.56 6.76
CA GLY A 29 5.83 1.37 6.80
C GLY A 29 4.35 1.70 7.01
N TRP A 30 4.04 2.61 7.94
CA TRP A 30 2.67 3.08 8.16
C TRP A 30 2.09 3.81 6.95
N LEU A 31 2.89 4.67 6.31
CA LEU A 31 2.50 5.38 5.09
C LEU A 31 2.20 4.40 3.95
N LEU A 32 3.12 3.47 3.67
CA LEU A 32 2.95 2.45 2.63
C LEU A 32 1.70 1.61 2.88
N TYR A 33 1.49 1.16 4.12
CA TYR A 33 0.32 0.38 4.48
C TYR A 33 -0.97 1.19 4.29
N GLY A 34 -0.98 2.45 4.73
CA GLY A 34 -2.12 3.35 4.53
C GLY A 34 -2.46 3.53 3.04
N PHE A 35 -1.46 3.83 2.21
CA PHE A 35 -1.65 3.93 0.76
C PHE A 35 -2.13 2.64 0.12
N LEU A 36 -1.59 1.49 0.54
CA LEU A 36 -1.99 0.19 0.03
C LEU A 36 -3.46 -0.11 0.35
N VAL A 37 -3.87 0.10 1.60
CA VAL A 37 -5.24 -0.15 2.05
C VAL A 37 -6.21 0.79 1.33
N VAL A 38 -5.91 2.09 1.31
CA VAL A 38 -6.76 3.09 0.62
C VAL A 38 -6.84 2.77 -0.87
N GLY A 39 -5.72 2.43 -1.51
CA GLY A 39 -5.67 2.05 -2.92
C GLY A 39 -6.49 0.80 -3.22
N LEU A 40 -6.37 -0.26 -2.41
CA LEU A 40 -7.15 -1.49 -2.57
C LEU A 40 -8.64 -1.27 -2.35
N VAL A 41 -9.01 -0.46 -1.35
CA VAL A 41 -10.41 -0.13 -1.07
C VAL A 41 -11.01 0.66 -2.23
N LEU A 42 -10.32 1.70 -2.72
CA LEU A 42 -10.76 2.49 -3.88
C LEU A 42 -10.84 1.63 -5.14
N LEU A 43 -9.81 0.81 -5.40
CA LEU A 43 -9.79 -0.09 -6.55
C LEU A 43 -10.97 -1.06 -6.47
N GLY A 44 -11.17 -1.73 -5.33
CA GLY A 44 -12.29 -2.66 -5.13
C GLY A 44 -13.65 -1.99 -5.31
N LEU A 45 -13.86 -0.84 -4.67
CA LEU A 45 -15.13 -0.11 -4.75
C LEU A 45 -15.47 0.40 -6.14
N LEU A 46 -14.48 0.79 -6.95
CA LEU A 46 -14.74 1.32 -8.29
C LEU A 46 -14.68 0.25 -9.38
N THR A 47 -13.67 -0.62 -9.35
CA THR A 47 -13.44 -1.59 -10.44
C THR A 47 -14.33 -2.82 -10.35
N LEU A 48 -14.61 -3.35 -9.15
CA LEU A 48 -15.48 -4.53 -9.01
C LEU A 48 -16.91 -4.29 -9.52
N PRO A 49 -17.63 -3.22 -9.15
CA PRO A 49 -18.99 -3.03 -9.66
C PRO A 49 -19.00 -2.79 -11.16
N VAL A 50 -18.01 -2.08 -11.71
CA VAL A 50 -17.90 -1.86 -13.16
C VAL A 50 -17.67 -3.19 -13.89
N LEU A 51 -16.78 -4.03 -13.39
CA LEU A 51 -16.53 -5.36 -13.95
C LEU A 51 -17.77 -6.27 -13.85
N LEU A 52 -18.50 -6.22 -12.75
CA LEU A 52 -19.74 -6.96 -12.57
C LEU A 52 -20.82 -6.51 -13.55
N VAL A 53 -21.01 -5.20 -13.72
CA VAL A 53 -21.98 -4.64 -14.67
C VAL A 53 -21.60 -4.99 -16.11
N LEU A 54 -20.33 -4.86 -16.48
CA LEU A 54 -19.85 -5.25 -17.81
C LEU A 54 -20.01 -6.76 -18.04
N GLY A 55 -19.70 -7.59 -17.04
CA GLY A 55 -19.86 -9.04 -17.11
C GLY A 55 -21.32 -9.46 -17.29
N VAL A 56 -22.24 -8.88 -16.51
CA VAL A 56 -23.69 -9.13 -16.64
C VAL A 56 -24.21 -8.64 -17.98
N GLY A 57 -23.77 -7.46 -18.45
CA GLY A 57 -24.12 -6.93 -19.77
C GLY A 57 -23.66 -7.83 -20.91
N LEU A 58 -22.45 -8.40 -20.82
CA LEU A 58 -21.93 -9.38 -21.78
C LEU A 58 -22.74 -10.67 -21.77
N ILE A 59 -23.04 -11.24 -20.60
CA ILE A 59 -23.86 -12.45 -20.48
C ILE A 59 -25.25 -12.22 -21.05
N TRP A 60 -25.88 -11.09 -20.72
CA TRP A 60 -27.20 -10.72 -21.23
C TRP A 60 -27.19 -10.53 -22.76
N GLY A 61 -26.15 -9.88 -23.29
CA GLY A 61 -25.96 -9.73 -24.74
C GLY A 61 -25.79 -11.07 -25.45
N ILE A 62 -25.06 -12.02 -24.86
CA ILE A 62 -24.87 -13.37 -25.38
C ILE A 62 -26.19 -14.16 -25.34
N LEU A 63 -26.95 -14.10 -24.24
CA LEU A 63 -28.25 -14.77 -24.12
C LEU A 63 -29.26 -14.26 -25.17
N ARG A 64 -29.28 -12.95 -25.43
CA ARG A 64 -30.10 -12.34 -26.50
C ARG A 64 -29.64 -12.76 -27.89
N GLY A 65 -28.33 -12.82 -28.13
CA GLY A 65 -27.76 -13.24 -29.42
C GLY A 65 -28.07 -14.70 -29.78
N ILE A 66 -28.25 -15.57 -28.78
CA ILE A 66 -28.57 -16.99 -28.96
C ILE A 66 -30.09 -17.24 -29.00
N GLY A 67 -30.93 -16.22 -28.77
CA GLY A 67 -32.40 -16.36 -28.81
C GLY A 67 -33.01 -17.07 -27.60
N LEU A 68 -32.22 -17.32 -26.54
CA LEU A 68 -32.68 -17.93 -25.28
C LEU A 68 -33.53 -16.97 -24.43
N VAL A 69 -33.41 -15.66 -24.68
CA VAL A 69 -34.21 -14.62 -24.04
C VAL A 69 -34.84 -13.82 -25.18
N HIS A 70 -36.16 -13.98 -25.36
CA HIS A 70 -36.95 -13.17 -26.29
C HIS A 70 -36.96 -11.70 -25.83
#